data_AF-A0A843USR6-F1
#
_entry.id   AF-A0A843USR6-F1
#
_cell.length_a   1.000
_cell.length_b   1.000
_cell.length_c   1.000
_cell.angle_alpha   90.00
_cell.angle_beta   90.00
_cell.angle_gamma   90.00
#
_symmetry.space_group_name_H-M   'P 1'
#
loop_
_entity.id
_entity.type
_entity.pdbx_description
1 polymer ?
#
loop_
_entity_poly.entity_id
_entity_poly.type
_entity_poly.pdbx_seq_one_letter_code
_entity_poly.pdbx_strand_id
1 'polypeptide(L)'
;MAAQVFAEGQSIFRPPLFDGEDYQYWKTRMEFFLQGYNYQIWSIIEDGDLQISKPKEEWTAEDKNNLSLNSKTKSFMCCALTKQEFNRISACKTAKDMWKTLRLTYEGTDKVKETRIDILVTKYEKFQMEQGESISQMYNDFTEIINGLTELGKKYSQGDMVRKILRSLPKQWTPKVTAIEEANDLSTMTLEKLIGSLMAHEINMKRLEENTSKGRSINAFKAEERTSDENTTSDSSDVDSEEEII
;
A
#
# COMPACT_ATOMS: atom_id res chain seq x y z
N MET A 1 30.03 -19.14 2.33
CA MET A 1 30.74 -17.87 2.04
C MET A 1 29.87 -17.08 1.08
N ALA A 2 29.28 -15.97 1.52
CA ALA A 2 28.61 -15.05 0.61
C ALA A 2 29.68 -14.37 -0.23
N ALA A 3 29.62 -14.52 -1.55
CA ALA A 3 30.49 -13.79 -2.46
C ALA A 3 30.16 -12.30 -2.33
N GLN A 4 31.14 -11.53 -1.87
CA GLN A 4 31.04 -10.08 -1.82
C GLN A 4 31.02 -9.58 -3.26
N VAL A 5 29.84 -9.22 -3.75
CA VAL A 5 29.66 -8.65 -5.09
C VAL A 5 30.23 -7.23 -5.05
N PHE A 6 31.43 -7.06 -5.60
CA PHE A 6 31.91 -5.73 -5.97
C PHE A 6 30.98 -5.22 -7.08
N ALA A 7 30.10 -4.28 -6.74
CA ALA A 7 29.19 -3.68 -7.70
C ALA A 7 29.96 -2.71 -8.60
N GLU A 8 30.53 -3.22 -9.69
CA GLU A 8 30.97 -2.39 -10.80
C GLU A 8 29.78 -1.62 -11.38
N GLY A 9 30.02 -0.38 -11.83
CA GLY A 9 29.03 0.42 -12.54
C GLY A 9 28.57 -0.29 -13.82
N GLN A 10 27.29 -0.13 -14.14
CA GLN A 10 26.68 -0.78 -15.29
C GLN A 10 27.11 -0.13 -16.62
N SER A 11 27.12 -0.89 -17.71
CA SER A 11 27.53 -0.37 -19.02
C SER A 11 26.52 0.62 -19.59
N ILE A 12 27.01 1.72 -20.17
CA ILE A 12 26.21 2.65 -20.99
C ILE A 12 26.19 2.25 -22.48
N PHE A 13 27.03 1.28 -22.87
CA PHE A 13 27.19 0.86 -24.27
C PHE A 13 26.55 -0.52 -24.55
N ARG A 14 26.26 -1.30 -23.50
CA ARG A 14 25.59 -2.59 -23.62
C ARG A 14 24.19 -2.48 -23.01
N PRO A 15 23.16 -3.05 -23.66
CA PRO A 15 21.83 -3.07 -23.07
C PRO A 15 21.83 -3.88 -21.77
N PRO A 16 20.98 -3.53 -20.79
CA PRO A 16 20.81 -4.32 -19.57
C PRO A 16 20.28 -5.72 -19.94
N LEU A 17 20.86 -6.75 -19.35
CA LEU A 17 20.43 -8.13 -19.56
C LEU A 17 19.16 -8.42 -18.75
N PHE A 18 18.20 -9.09 -19.36
CA PHE A 18 16.99 -9.63 -18.73
C PHE A 18 17.03 -11.15 -18.70
N ASP A 19 16.90 -11.70 -17.51
CA ASP A 19 16.86 -13.13 -17.23
C ASP A 19 15.46 -13.65 -16.89
N GLY A 20 14.46 -12.77 -16.82
CA GLY A 20 13.09 -13.10 -16.45
C GLY A 20 12.68 -12.57 -15.07
N GLU A 21 13.62 -12.08 -14.26
CA GLU A 21 13.35 -11.51 -12.94
C GLU A 21 13.30 -9.99 -12.95
N ASP A 22 12.50 -9.42 -12.03
CA ASP A 22 12.32 -7.97 -11.84
C ASP A 22 12.13 -7.18 -13.15
N TYR A 23 11.10 -7.58 -13.91
CA TYR A 23 10.81 -6.97 -15.21
C TYR A 23 10.63 -5.45 -15.14
N GLN A 24 10.09 -4.90 -14.04
CA GLN A 24 9.92 -3.45 -13.89
C GLN A 24 11.27 -2.73 -13.78
N TYR A 25 12.21 -3.28 -13.01
CA TYR A 25 13.58 -2.77 -12.95
C TYR A 25 14.25 -2.84 -14.33
N TRP A 26 14.23 -4.00 -14.98
CA TRP A 26 14.84 -4.17 -16.29
C TRP A 26 14.22 -3.24 -17.35
N LYS A 27 12.89 -3.17 -17.42
CA LYS A 27 12.15 -2.34 -18.39
C LYS A 27 12.57 -0.87 -18.28
N THR A 28 12.59 -0.34 -17.05
CA THR A 28 12.99 1.05 -16.78
C THR A 28 14.43 1.30 -17.25
N ARG A 29 15.34 0.36 -16.95
CA ARG A 29 16.75 0.46 -17.36
C ARG A 29 16.92 0.36 -18.87
N MET A 30 16.16 -0.51 -19.53
CA MET A 30 16.21 -0.69 -20.98
C MET A 30 15.66 0.54 -21.71
N GLU A 31 14.59 1.14 -21.19
CA GLU A 31 14.05 2.42 -21.69
C GLU A 31 15.11 3.52 -21.64
N PHE A 32 15.77 3.72 -20.49
CA PHE A 32 16.84 4.71 -20.36
C PHE A 32 18.02 4.43 -21.29
N PHE A 33 18.40 3.17 -21.47
CA PHE A 33 19.47 2.79 -22.40
C PHE A 33 19.14 3.18 -23.84
N LEU A 34 17.92 2.88 -24.30
CA LEU A 34 17.50 3.17 -25.68
C LEU A 34 17.34 4.67 -25.93
N GLN A 35 16.71 5.39 -25.00
CA GLN A 35 16.57 6.85 -25.06
C GLN A 35 17.94 7.54 -25.06
N GLY A 36 18.87 7.09 -24.21
CA GLY A 36 20.22 7.63 -24.12
C GLY A 36 21.09 7.35 -25.34
N TYR A 37 20.85 6.25 -26.06
CA TYR A 37 21.61 5.93 -27.27
C TYR A 37 21.18 6.78 -28.47
N ASN A 38 19.87 6.84 -28.75
CA ASN A 38 19.27 7.67 -29.78
C ASN A 38 17.76 7.73 -29.54
N TYR A 39 17.21 8.92 -29.33
CA TYR A 39 15.77 9.08 -29.10
C TYR A 39 14.89 8.50 -30.22
N GLN A 40 15.34 8.52 -31.48
CA GLN A 40 14.60 7.91 -32.59
C GLN A 40 14.46 6.38 -32.45
N ILE A 41 15.36 5.71 -31.73
CA ILE A 41 15.25 4.27 -31.43
C ILE A 41 14.09 4.01 -30.47
N TRP A 42 13.88 4.91 -29.50
CA TRP A 42 12.73 4.85 -28.60
C TRP A 42 11.42 5.10 -29.38
N SER A 43 11.40 6.05 -30.31
CA SER A 43 10.25 6.28 -31.18
C SER A 43 9.86 5.04 -32.02
N ILE A 44 10.83 4.21 -32.45
CA ILE A 44 10.49 2.94 -33.13
C ILE A 44 9.71 1.98 -32.21
N ILE A 45 10.00 1.98 -30.90
CA ILE A 45 9.27 1.15 -29.94
C ILE A 45 7.85 1.66 -29.74
N GLU A 46 7.67 2.98 -29.65
CA GLU A 46 6.38 3.61 -29.39
C GLU A 46 5.50 3.66 -30.65
N ASP A 47 6.04 4.16 -31.75
CA ASP A 47 5.29 4.50 -32.96
C ASP A 47 5.37 3.40 -34.01
N GLY A 48 6.50 2.67 -34.07
CA GLY A 48 6.77 1.64 -35.06
C GLY A 48 7.66 2.15 -36.19
N ASP A 49 7.76 1.37 -37.26
CA ASP A 49 8.67 1.67 -38.37
C ASP A 49 8.28 2.95 -39.10
N LEU A 50 9.24 3.86 -39.27
CA LEU A 50 9.09 5.07 -40.07
C LEU A 50 8.83 4.70 -41.53
N GLN A 51 7.69 5.16 -42.06
CA GLN A 51 7.31 4.93 -43.46
C GLN A 51 7.94 6.01 -44.36
N ILE A 52 8.69 5.59 -45.36
CA ILE A 52 9.25 6.50 -46.38
C ILE A 52 8.35 6.43 -47.61
N SER A 53 7.70 7.55 -47.94
CA SER A 53 6.69 7.61 -49.01
C SER A 53 7.27 7.86 -50.41
N LYS A 54 8.58 8.12 -50.53
CA LYS A 54 9.24 8.45 -51.80
C LYS A 54 9.95 7.26 -52.45
N PRO A 55 10.13 7.28 -53.79
CA PRO A 55 10.84 6.23 -54.52
C PRO A 55 12.24 5.96 -53.98
N LYS A 56 12.71 4.72 -54.09
CA LYS A 56 14.01 4.27 -53.56
C LYS A 56 15.19 5.05 -54.13
N GLU A 57 15.01 5.55 -55.35
CA GLU A 57 15.96 6.34 -56.11
C GLU A 57 16.18 7.74 -55.50
N GLU A 58 15.21 8.25 -54.73
CA GLU A 58 15.25 9.57 -54.08
C GLU A 58 15.64 9.50 -52.59
N TRP A 59 16.03 8.32 -52.09
CA TRP A 59 16.37 8.14 -50.68
C TRP A 59 17.67 8.85 -50.31
N THR A 60 17.59 9.70 -49.30
CA THR A 60 18.73 10.34 -48.67
C THR A 60 19.45 9.37 -47.73
N ALA A 61 20.59 9.80 -47.19
CA ALA A 61 21.27 9.07 -46.13
C ALA A 61 20.40 8.93 -44.86
N GLU A 62 19.56 9.93 -44.58
CA GLU A 62 18.64 9.93 -43.44
C GLU A 62 17.54 8.88 -43.59
N ASP A 63 16.96 8.74 -44.79
CA ASP A 63 15.94 7.71 -45.07
C ASP A 63 16.50 6.30 -44.87
N LYS A 64 17.71 6.04 -45.38
CA LYS A 64 18.40 4.77 -45.18
C LYS A 64 18.71 4.52 -43.71
N ASN A 65 19.07 5.56 -42.96
CA ASN A 65 19.27 5.46 -41.52
C ASN A 65 17.96 5.11 -40.80
N ASN A 66 16.85 5.77 -41.16
CA ASN A 66 15.53 5.52 -40.59
C ASN A 66 15.05 4.07 -40.80
N LEU A 67 15.26 3.51 -42.00
CA LEU A 67 15.00 2.08 -42.28
C LEU A 67 15.85 1.13 -41.41
N SER A 68 17.07 1.55 -41.05
CA SER A 68 17.96 0.75 -40.21
C SER A 68 17.58 0.79 -38.73
N LEU A 69 16.77 1.76 -38.28
CA LEU A 69 16.47 1.96 -36.86
C LEU A 69 15.76 0.74 -36.28
N ASN A 70 14.73 0.20 -36.94
CA ASN A 70 14.06 -1.02 -36.48
C ASN A 70 15.03 -2.20 -36.32
N SER A 71 15.88 -2.45 -37.32
CA SER A 71 16.91 -3.50 -37.25
C SER A 71 17.89 -3.27 -36.09
N LYS A 72 18.31 -2.02 -35.84
CA LYS A 72 19.17 -1.65 -34.70
C LYS A 72 18.45 -1.89 -33.37
N THR A 73 17.22 -1.44 -33.22
CA THR A 73 16.41 -1.64 -32.02
C THR A 73 16.20 -3.13 -31.74
N LYS A 74 15.87 -3.92 -32.76
CA LYS A 74 15.77 -5.39 -32.64
C LYS A 74 17.08 -6.00 -32.18
N SER A 75 18.23 -5.55 -32.70
CA SER A 75 19.54 -6.02 -32.25
C SER A 75 19.77 -5.74 -30.77
N PHE A 76 19.46 -4.53 -30.29
CA PHE A 76 19.56 -4.21 -28.87
C PHE A 76 18.65 -5.09 -28.01
N MET A 77 17.39 -5.27 -28.43
CA MET A 77 16.44 -6.15 -27.75
C MET A 77 16.95 -7.59 -27.70
N CYS A 78 17.49 -8.14 -28.78
CA CYS A 78 18.06 -9.50 -28.77
C CYS A 78 19.25 -9.64 -27.83
N CYS A 79 20.15 -8.65 -27.80
CA CYS A 79 21.31 -8.65 -26.91
C CYS A 79 20.94 -8.43 -25.43
N ALA A 80 19.77 -7.85 -25.17
CA ALA A 80 19.27 -7.58 -23.84
C ALA A 80 18.60 -8.79 -23.18
N LEU A 81 18.49 -9.95 -23.85
CA LEU A 81 17.69 -11.07 -23.38
C LEU A 81 18.50 -12.35 -23.28
N THR A 82 18.21 -13.15 -22.25
CA THR A 82 18.64 -14.55 -22.23
C THR A 82 17.94 -15.34 -23.35
N LYS A 83 18.47 -16.53 -23.65
CA LYS A 83 17.88 -17.43 -24.66
C LYS A 83 16.40 -17.74 -24.37
N GLN A 84 16.05 -17.95 -23.10
CA GLN A 84 14.67 -18.24 -22.69
C GLN A 84 13.74 -17.08 -23.03
N GLU A 85 14.16 -15.85 -22.73
CA GLU A 85 13.37 -14.66 -22.97
C GLU A 85 13.30 -14.27 -24.44
N PHE A 86 14.40 -14.46 -25.17
CA PHE A 86 14.44 -14.28 -26.62
C PHE A 86 13.41 -15.17 -27.35
N ASN A 87 13.24 -16.42 -26.92
CA ASN A 87 12.30 -17.35 -27.57
C ASN A 87 10.87 -16.78 -27.62
N ARG A 88 10.47 -16.00 -26.60
CA ARG A 88 9.13 -15.39 -26.51
C ARG A 88 8.86 -14.37 -27.60
N ILE A 89 9.90 -13.69 -28.07
CA ILE A 89 9.81 -12.61 -29.06
C ILE A 89 10.42 -12.99 -30.42
N SER A 90 10.95 -14.20 -30.55
CA SER A 90 11.67 -14.67 -31.74
C SER A 90 10.86 -14.56 -33.04
N ALA A 91 9.53 -14.70 -32.97
CA ALA A 91 8.62 -14.57 -34.09
C ALA A 91 8.17 -13.12 -34.40
N CYS A 92 8.55 -12.15 -33.57
CA CYS A 92 8.15 -10.75 -33.74
C CYS A 92 8.84 -10.11 -34.95
N LYS A 93 8.08 -9.40 -35.77
CA LYS A 93 8.60 -8.77 -36.99
C LYS A 93 9.29 -7.44 -36.70
N THR A 94 8.70 -6.64 -35.82
CA THR A 94 9.20 -5.30 -35.47
C THR A 94 9.71 -5.24 -34.03
N ALA A 95 10.57 -4.27 -33.73
CA ALA A 95 11.00 -4.00 -32.36
C ALA A 95 9.83 -3.60 -31.45
N LYS A 96 8.83 -2.89 -32.00
CA LYS A 96 7.58 -2.57 -31.32
C LYS A 96 6.82 -3.84 -30.89
N ASP A 97 6.71 -4.84 -31.78
CA ASP A 97 6.09 -6.12 -31.45
C ASP A 97 6.88 -6.87 -30.36
N MET A 98 8.22 -6.84 -30.43
CA MET A 98 9.10 -7.44 -29.42
C MET A 98 8.87 -6.81 -28.04
N TRP A 99 8.90 -5.48 -27.96
CA TRP A 99 8.65 -4.75 -26.72
C TRP A 99 7.25 -5.01 -26.18
N LYS A 100 6.23 -4.92 -27.04
CA LYS A 100 4.83 -5.21 -26.69
C LYS A 100 4.65 -6.63 -26.17
N THR A 101 5.29 -7.62 -26.79
CA THR A 101 5.18 -9.03 -26.37
C THR A 101 5.79 -9.26 -25.00
N LEU A 102 6.96 -8.68 -24.71
CA LEU A 102 7.55 -8.73 -23.38
C LEU A 102 6.64 -8.03 -22.36
N ARG A 103 6.17 -6.82 -22.68
CA ARG A 103 5.25 -6.07 -21.82
C ARG A 103 4.01 -6.90 -21.48
N LEU A 104 3.37 -7.50 -22.48
CA LEU A 104 2.20 -8.35 -22.28
C LEU A 104 2.50 -9.61 -21.47
N THR A 105 3.69 -10.20 -21.63
CA THR A 105 4.10 -11.40 -20.90
C THR A 105 4.28 -11.11 -19.40
N TYR A 106 4.88 -9.96 -19.07
CA TYR A 106 5.31 -9.65 -17.71
C TYR A 106 4.38 -8.71 -16.95
N GLU A 107 3.69 -7.79 -17.64
CA GLU A 107 2.70 -6.88 -17.04
C GLU A 107 1.27 -7.39 -17.19
N GLY A 108 1.03 -8.35 -18.09
CA GLY A 108 -0.29 -8.76 -18.52
C GLY A 108 -0.88 -7.79 -19.55
N THR A 109 -2.15 -8.02 -19.93
CA THR A 109 -2.88 -7.12 -20.82
C THR A 109 -3.37 -5.89 -20.05
N ASP A 110 -3.60 -4.77 -20.75
CA ASP A 110 -4.21 -3.59 -20.15
C ASP A 110 -5.57 -3.93 -19.51
N LYS A 111 -6.33 -4.88 -20.10
CA LYS A 111 -7.60 -5.35 -19.53
C LYS A 111 -7.42 -6.08 -18.20
N VAL A 112 -6.39 -6.91 -18.07
CA VAL A 112 -6.07 -7.57 -16.79
C VAL A 112 -5.64 -6.53 -15.76
N LYS A 113 -4.85 -5.54 -16.17
CA LYS A 113 -4.45 -4.42 -15.31
C LYS A 113 -5.66 -3.64 -14.78
N GLU A 114 -6.56 -3.22 -15.66
CA GLU A 114 -7.82 -2.54 -15.30
C GLU A 114 -8.65 -3.40 -14.33
N THR A 115 -8.82 -4.69 -14.63
CA THR A 115 -9.59 -5.60 -13.77
C THR A 115 -8.97 -5.71 -12.36
N ARG A 116 -7.65 -5.76 -12.26
CA ARG A 116 -6.94 -5.75 -10.96
C ARG A 116 -7.16 -4.42 -10.21
N ILE A 117 -7.11 -3.30 -10.91
CA ILE A 117 -7.43 -1.98 -10.34
C ILE A 117 -8.86 -1.99 -9.82
N ASP A 118 -9.84 -2.44 -10.60
CA ASP A 118 -11.26 -2.45 -10.19
C ASP A 118 -11.50 -3.31 -8.94
N ILE A 119 -10.86 -4.48 -8.86
CA ILE A 119 -10.91 -5.35 -7.68
C ILE A 119 -10.34 -4.63 -6.46
N LEU A 120 -9.16 -4.03 -6.58
CA LEU A 120 -8.50 -3.33 -5.47
C LEU A 120 -9.25 -2.06 -5.06
N VAL A 121 -9.82 -1.32 -6.02
CA VAL A 121 -10.69 -0.17 -5.74
C VAL A 121 -11.93 -0.61 -5.00
N THR A 122 -12.55 -1.72 -5.41
CA THR A 122 -13.72 -2.28 -4.71
C THR A 122 -13.34 -2.69 -3.27
N LYS A 123 -12.18 -3.34 -3.08
CA LYS A 123 -11.66 -3.67 -1.75
C LYS A 123 -11.42 -2.41 -0.92
N TYR A 124 -10.79 -1.38 -1.50
CA TYR A 124 -10.56 -0.10 -0.86
C TYR A 124 -11.89 0.56 -0.45
N GLU A 125 -12.85 0.69 -1.36
CA GLU A 125 -14.15 1.33 -1.08
C GLU A 125 -14.91 0.61 0.03
N LYS A 126 -14.91 -0.73 0.02
CA LYS A 126 -15.56 -1.58 1.02
C LYS A 126 -14.72 -1.82 2.28
N PHE A 127 -13.49 -1.31 2.33
CA PHE A 127 -12.59 -1.55 3.45
C PHE A 127 -13.23 -1.08 4.75
N GLN A 128 -13.26 -1.99 5.74
CA GLN A 128 -13.75 -1.81 7.09
C GLN A 128 -12.88 -2.67 8.01
N MET A 129 -12.70 -2.23 9.25
CA MET A 129 -12.04 -3.03 10.28
C MET A 129 -12.86 -4.26 10.60
N GLU A 130 -12.22 -5.42 10.70
CA GLU A 130 -12.89 -6.65 11.08
C GLU A 130 -13.17 -6.71 12.58
N GLN A 131 -14.17 -7.51 12.97
CA GLN A 131 -14.55 -7.63 14.37
C GLN A 131 -13.45 -8.34 15.16
N GLY A 132 -12.90 -7.67 16.18
CA GLY A 132 -11.84 -8.21 17.02
C GLY A 132 -10.43 -8.10 16.42
N GLU A 133 -10.31 -7.49 15.24
CA GLU A 133 -9.03 -7.12 14.64
C GLU A 133 -8.33 -6.03 15.49
N SER A 134 -7.00 -5.99 15.47
CA SER A 134 -6.23 -4.86 16.04
C SER A 134 -5.99 -3.75 15.02
N ILE A 135 -5.73 -2.53 15.49
CA ILE A 135 -5.35 -1.40 14.62
C ILE A 135 -4.11 -1.71 13.76
N SER A 136 -3.17 -2.49 14.29
CA SER A 136 -1.96 -2.89 13.55
C SER A 136 -2.29 -3.79 12.36
N GLN A 137 -3.14 -4.79 12.57
CA GLN A 137 -3.60 -5.69 11.51
C GLN A 137 -4.38 -4.92 10.44
N MET A 138 -5.34 -4.10 10.88
CA MET A 138 -6.15 -3.27 9.98
C MET A 138 -5.27 -2.33 9.14
N TYR A 139 -4.23 -1.75 9.74
CA TYR A 139 -3.31 -0.89 9.01
C TYR A 139 -2.46 -1.64 7.98
N ASN A 140 -2.03 -2.87 8.29
CA ASN A 140 -1.27 -3.70 7.36
C ASN A 140 -2.12 -4.05 6.13
N ASP A 141 -3.36 -4.51 6.35
CA ASP A 141 -4.29 -4.88 5.29
C ASP A 141 -4.64 -3.66 4.40
N PHE A 142 -4.85 -2.51 5.04
CA PHE A 142 -5.05 -1.24 4.31
C PHE A 142 -3.84 -0.88 3.44
N THR A 143 -2.63 -1.02 4.00
CA THR A 143 -1.37 -0.71 3.31
C THR A 143 -1.14 -1.63 2.11
N GLU A 144 -1.47 -2.92 2.24
CA GLU A 144 -1.40 -3.88 1.12
C GLU A 144 -2.27 -3.44 -0.06
N ILE A 145 -3.51 -3.00 0.22
CA ILE A 145 -4.43 -2.49 -0.81
C ILE A 145 -3.86 -1.22 -1.48
N ILE A 146 -3.37 -0.27 -0.68
CA ILE A 146 -2.79 0.99 -1.20
C ILE A 146 -1.54 0.73 -2.04
N ASN A 147 -0.67 -0.17 -1.61
CA ASN A 147 0.54 -0.52 -2.34
C ASN A 147 0.18 -1.16 -3.68
N GLY A 148 -0.73 -2.13 -3.70
CA GLY A 148 -1.20 -2.75 -4.95
C GLY A 148 -1.81 -1.73 -5.93
N LEU A 149 -2.56 -0.74 -5.42
CA LEU A 149 -3.11 0.34 -6.26
C LEU A 149 -2.01 1.27 -6.80
N THR A 150 -1.04 1.60 -5.94
CA THR A 150 0.10 2.47 -6.29
C THR A 150 0.98 1.84 -7.36
N GLU A 151 1.27 0.54 -7.25
CA GLU A 151 2.01 -0.24 -8.24
C GLU A 151 1.33 -0.23 -9.62
N LEU A 152 0.00 -0.25 -9.64
CA LEU A 152 -0.78 -0.19 -10.88
C LEU A 152 -0.98 1.24 -11.41
N GLY A 153 -0.49 2.25 -10.68
CA GLY A 153 -0.51 3.67 -11.07
C GLY A 153 -1.69 4.47 -10.52
N LYS A 154 -2.52 3.91 -9.63
CA LYS A 154 -3.61 4.61 -8.96
C LYS A 154 -3.19 5.02 -7.55
N LYS A 155 -3.01 6.32 -7.32
CA LYS A 155 -2.53 6.87 -6.04
C LYS A 155 -3.67 7.59 -5.30
N TYR A 156 -3.67 7.46 -3.97
CA TYR A 156 -4.55 8.23 -3.09
C TYR A 156 -3.72 9.25 -2.30
N SER A 157 -4.31 10.41 -2.01
CA SER A 157 -3.65 11.40 -1.16
C SER A 157 -3.58 10.92 0.29
N GLN A 158 -2.62 11.44 1.07
CA GLN A 158 -2.52 11.17 2.50
C GLN A 158 -3.85 11.48 3.22
N GLY A 159 -4.48 12.62 2.91
CA GLY A 159 -5.76 12.98 3.51
C GLY A 159 -6.90 12.03 3.14
N ASP A 160 -6.94 11.49 1.91
CA ASP A 160 -7.94 10.49 1.52
C ASP A 160 -7.75 9.19 2.28
N MET A 161 -6.50 8.76 2.46
CA MET A 161 -6.17 7.56 3.23
C MET A 161 -6.53 7.74 4.71
N VAL A 162 -6.19 8.87 5.32
CA VAL A 162 -6.56 9.22 6.71
C VAL A 162 -8.08 9.18 6.91
N ARG A 163 -8.83 9.88 6.04
CA ARG A 163 -10.31 9.88 6.10
C ARG A 163 -10.87 8.48 5.91
N LYS A 164 -10.27 7.68 5.03
CA LYS A 164 -10.74 6.31 4.76
C LYS A 164 -10.55 5.42 5.99
N ILE A 165 -9.39 5.44 6.65
CA ILE A 165 -9.16 4.67 7.88
C ILE A 165 -10.15 5.08 8.98
N LEU A 166 -10.34 6.39 9.21
CA LEU A 166 -11.29 6.88 10.22
C LEU A 166 -12.72 6.38 9.98
N ARG A 167 -13.19 6.38 8.73
CA ARG A 167 -14.52 5.84 8.35
C ARG A 167 -14.63 4.31 8.42
N SER A 168 -13.49 3.62 8.45
CA SER A 168 -13.42 2.16 8.48
C SER A 168 -13.43 1.60 9.90
N LEU A 169 -13.29 2.47 10.92
CA LEU A 169 -13.28 2.06 12.32
C LEU A 169 -14.69 1.68 12.82
N PRO A 170 -14.82 0.70 13.74
CA PRO A 170 -16.09 0.33 14.36
C PRO A 170 -16.67 1.47 15.20
N LYS A 171 -17.99 1.45 15.44
CA LYS A 171 -18.73 2.49 16.18
C LYS A 171 -18.17 2.81 17.58
N GLN A 172 -17.55 1.84 18.24
CA GLN A 172 -16.93 2.07 19.56
C GLN A 172 -15.78 3.11 19.52
N TRP A 173 -15.22 3.36 18.34
CA TRP A 173 -14.15 4.35 18.13
C TRP A 173 -14.68 5.76 17.87
N THR A 174 -16.00 5.97 17.74
CA THR A 174 -16.60 7.27 17.41
C THR A 174 -16.08 8.42 18.28
N PRO A 175 -15.98 8.32 19.63
CA PRO A 175 -15.46 9.42 20.45
C PRO A 175 -14.02 9.81 20.08
N LYS A 176 -13.17 8.81 19.78
CA LYS A 176 -11.78 9.04 19.38
C LYS A 176 -11.70 9.64 17.97
N VAL A 177 -12.55 9.19 17.05
CA VAL A 177 -12.66 9.75 15.70
C VAL A 177 -13.04 11.23 15.77
N THR A 178 -14.12 11.57 16.46
CA THR A 178 -14.57 12.98 16.61
C THR A 178 -13.48 13.87 17.19
N ALA A 179 -12.79 13.42 18.24
CA ALA A 179 -11.69 14.19 18.83
C ALA A 179 -10.52 14.41 17.84
N ILE A 180 -10.23 13.45 16.95
CA ILE A 180 -9.20 13.63 15.92
C ILE A 180 -9.66 14.63 14.86
N GLU A 181 -10.90 14.52 14.40
CA GLU A 181 -11.49 15.39 13.38
C GLU A 181 -11.61 16.85 13.84
N GLU A 182 -11.90 17.09 15.12
CA GLU A 182 -11.96 18.43 15.69
C GLU A 182 -10.58 19.04 15.94
N ALA A 183 -9.59 18.23 16.34
CA ALA A 183 -8.28 18.73 16.76
C ALA A 183 -7.25 18.81 15.63
N ASN A 184 -7.49 18.20 14.46
CA ASN A 184 -6.52 18.11 13.39
C ASN A 184 -7.13 18.42 12.02
N ASP A 185 -6.36 19.07 11.16
CA ASP A 185 -6.65 19.11 9.74
C ASP A 185 -6.29 17.76 9.09
N LEU A 186 -7.31 17.00 8.70
CA LEU A 186 -7.16 15.69 8.09
C LEU A 186 -6.45 15.72 6.72
N SER A 187 -6.40 16.87 6.05
CA SER A 187 -5.74 16.99 4.75
C SER A 187 -4.21 17.03 4.87
N THR A 188 -3.69 17.46 6.02
CA THR A 188 -2.26 17.61 6.31
C THR A 188 -1.72 16.57 7.29
N MET A 189 -2.60 15.84 7.99
CA MET A 189 -2.20 14.77 8.90
C MET A 189 -1.58 13.59 8.15
N THR A 190 -0.47 13.06 8.66
CA THR A 190 0.15 11.84 8.12
C THR A 190 -0.51 10.58 8.65
N LEU A 191 -0.44 9.49 7.87
CA LEU A 191 -0.94 8.18 8.28
C LEU A 191 -0.26 7.68 9.56
N GLU A 192 1.05 7.88 9.71
CA GLU A 192 1.80 7.40 10.87
C GLU A 192 1.32 8.08 12.16
N LYS A 193 1.03 9.40 12.11
CA LYS A 193 0.46 10.13 13.22
C LYS A 193 -0.93 9.61 13.59
N LEU A 194 -1.77 9.34 12.59
CA LEU A 194 -3.10 8.75 12.80
C LEU A 194 -2.98 7.40 13.50
N ILE A 195 -2.22 6.48 12.92
CA ILE A 195 -2.09 5.10 13.40
C ILE A 195 -1.48 5.06 14.79
N GLY A 196 -0.46 5.87 15.08
CA GLY A 196 0.10 5.98 16.42
C GLY A 196 -0.93 6.43 17.47
N SER A 197 -1.77 7.41 17.12
CA SER A 197 -2.86 7.89 17.99
C SER A 197 -3.93 6.83 18.23
N LEU A 198 -4.27 6.04 17.21
CA LEU A 198 -5.24 4.94 17.30
C LEU A 198 -4.69 3.77 18.13
N MET A 199 -3.44 3.35 17.90
CA MET A 199 -2.78 2.30 18.68
C MET A 199 -2.65 2.68 20.16
N ALA A 200 -2.26 3.92 20.47
CA ALA A 200 -2.21 4.41 21.85
C ALA A 200 -3.59 4.38 22.54
N HIS A 201 -4.66 4.67 21.80
CA HIS A 201 -6.02 4.57 22.30
C HIS A 201 -6.44 3.11 22.52
N GLU A 202 -6.09 2.20 21.60
CA GLU A 202 -6.36 0.77 21.72
C GLU A 202 -5.79 0.17 23.01
N ILE A 203 -4.54 0.51 23.34
CA ILE A 203 -3.87 0.07 24.58
C ILE A 203 -4.64 0.56 25.82
N ASN A 204 -5.08 1.82 25.81
CA ASN A 204 -5.85 2.39 26.92
C ASN A 204 -7.23 1.74 27.07
N MET A 205 -7.91 1.43 25.97
CA MET A 205 -9.18 0.70 26.00
C MET A 205 -9.03 -0.68 26.63
N LYS A 206 -8.05 -1.47 26.17
CA LYS A 206 -7.78 -2.82 26.71
C LYS A 206 -7.49 -2.77 28.22
N ARG A 207 -6.69 -1.79 28.67
CA ARG A 207 -6.42 -1.57 30.10
C ARG A 207 -7.68 -1.27 30.92
N LEU A 208 -8.61 -0.48 30.39
CA LEU A 208 -9.87 -0.17 31.07
C LEU A 208 -10.78 -1.41 31.16
N GLU A 209 -10.86 -2.20 30.09
CA GLU A 209 -11.62 -3.45 30.07
C GLU A 209 -11.10 -4.45 31.13
N GLU A 210 -9.78 -4.62 31.24
CA GLU A 210 -9.15 -5.47 32.28
C GLU A 210 -9.43 -5.00 33.71
N ASN A 211 -9.51 -3.70 33.95
CA ASN A 211 -9.80 -3.16 35.28
C ASN A 211 -11.28 -3.35 35.66
N THR A 212 -12.21 -3.25 34.70
CA THR A 212 -13.64 -3.45 34.95
C THR A 212 -14.00 -4.93 35.18
N SER A 213 -13.29 -5.87 34.54
CA SER A 213 -13.48 -7.31 34.77
C SER A 213 -12.97 -7.75 36.14
N LYS A 214 -11.84 -7.20 36.61
CA LYS A 214 -11.32 -7.44 37.96
C LYS A 214 -12.18 -6.79 39.06
N GLY A 215 -12.72 -5.59 38.81
CA GLY A 215 -13.61 -4.90 39.77
C GLY A 215 -14.97 -5.58 39.99
N ARG A 216 -15.52 -6.24 38.96
CA ARG A 216 -16.78 -7.02 39.09
C ARG A 216 -16.62 -8.27 39.98
N SER A 217 -15.44 -8.90 40.00
CA SER A 217 -15.21 -10.09 40.83
C SER A 217 -15.10 -9.77 42.33
N ILE A 218 -14.76 -8.53 42.71
CA ILE A 218 -14.62 -8.13 44.13
C ILE A 218 -15.99 -7.79 44.75
N ASN A 219 -16.94 -7.27 43.97
CA ASN A 219 -18.24 -6.86 44.49
C ASN A 219 -19.21 -8.04 44.73
N ALA A 220 -18.96 -9.21 44.12
CA ALA A 220 -19.76 -10.42 44.38
C ALA A 220 -19.42 -11.10 45.72
N PHE A 221 -18.22 -10.87 46.28
CA PHE A 221 -17.78 -11.48 47.54
C PHE A 221 -18.18 -10.69 48.80
N LYS A 222 -18.73 -9.48 48.67
CA LYS A 222 -19.05 -8.59 49.80
C LYS A 222 -20.53 -8.53 50.17
N ALA A 223 -21.37 -9.31 49.51
CA ALA A 223 -22.83 -9.30 49.73
C ALA A 223 -23.34 -10.40 50.70
N GLU A 224 -22.48 -11.28 51.23
CA GLU A 224 -22.90 -12.42 52.07
C GLU A 224 -22.62 -12.29 53.57
N GLU A 225 -22.10 -11.18 54.07
CA GLU A 225 -22.00 -10.94 55.53
C GLU A 225 -22.66 -9.62 55.91
N ARG A 226 -23.98 -9.66 56.14
CA ARG A 226 -24.73 -8.73 57.00
C ARG A 226 -26.17 -9.18 57.18
N THR A 227 -26.38 -10.37 57.75
CA THR A 227 -27.63 -10.73 58.42
C THR A 227 -27.34 -11.61 59.63
N SER A 228 -27.30 -11.00 60.81
CA SER A 228 -27.56 -11.66 62.10
C SER A 228 -27.82 -10.59 63.15
N ASP A 229 -29.06 -10.12 63.14
CA ASP A 229 -29.99 -9.90 64.25
C ASP A 229 -29.46 -9.54 65.66
N GLU A 230 -29.97 -8.38 66.09
CA GLU A 230 -30.67 -8.10 67.36
C GLU A 230 -30.00 -8.53 68.68
N ASN A 231 -29.43 -7.54 69.38
CA ASN A 231 -29.19 -7.63 70.82
C ASN A 231 -30.18 -6.75 71.58
N THR A 232 -31.13 -7.44 72.20
CA THR A 232 -31.90 -7.15 73.42
C THR A 232 -31.73 -5.77 74.08
N THR A 233 -32.83 -5.04 74.12
CA THR A 233 -33.15 -3.95 75.05
C THR A 233 -32.93 -4.37 76.51
N SER A 234 -32.05 -3.63 77.20
CA SER A 234 -31.99 -3.57 78.66
C SER A 234 -32.37 -2.16 79.08
N ASP A 235 -33.55 -2.06 79.70
CA ASP A 235 -34.08 -0.89 80.38
C ASP A 235 -33.42 -0.77 81.77
N SER A 236 -32.85 0.40 82.09
CA SER A 236 -32.66 0.86 83.47
C SER A 236 -32.42 2.38 83.52
N SER A 237 -33.51 3.09 83.79
CA SER A 237 -33.68 4.24 84.71
C SER A 237 -32.52 5.18 85.06
N ASP A 238 -32.82 6.46 84.87
CA ASP A 238 -32.60 7.61 85.76
C ASP A 238 -31.17 8.10 86.06
N VAL A 239 -30.92 9.39 85.78
CA VAL A 239 -30.89 10.49 86.79
C VAL A 239 -30.45 11.79 86.09
N ASP A 240 -31.41 12.73 86.03
CA ASP A 240 -31.31 14.14 86.46
C ASP A 240 -30.18 15.06 85.95
N SER A 241 -30.55 16.17 85.30
CA SER A 241 -30.36 17.53 85.84
C SER A 241 -30.71 18.60 84.79
N GLU A 242 -31.43 19.59 85.28
CA GLU A 242 -31.96 20.80 84.67
C GLU A 242 -30.87 21.73 84.09
N GLU A 243 -31.22 22.50 83.05
CA GLU A 243 -30.82 23.92 82.96
C GLU A 243 -31.83 24.75 82.14
N GLU A 244 -32.62 25.49 82.92
CA GLU A 244 -33.28 26.78 82.73
C GLU A 244 -32.97 27.61 81.46
N ILE A 245 -34.00 28.05 80.70
CA ILE A 245 -34.02 29.36 80.01
C ILE A 245 -35.45 29.93 79.99
N ILE A 246 -35.65 30.93 80.87
CA ILE A 246 -36.59 32.09 80.86
C ILE A 246 -38.09 31.82 81.04
#